data_AF-A0A327KFR8-F1
#
_entry.id   AF-A0A327KFR8-F1
#
_cell.length_a   1.000
_cell.length_b   1.000
_cell.length_c   1.000
_cell.angle_alpha   90.00
_cell.angle_beta   90.00
_cell.angle_gamma   90.00
#
_symmetry.space_group_name_H-M   'P 1'
#
loop_
_entity.id
_entity.type
_entity.pdbx_description
1 polymer ?
#
loop_
_entity_poly.entity_id
_entity_poly.type
_entity_poly.pdbx_seq_one_letter_code
_entity_poly.pdbx_strand_id
1 'polypeptide(L)' 'MLLDPEQHRRNALSFTGRAEATGSAEERDHFVRMARTSELLAKNADWLRSIDAFLADWRPKA' A
#
# COMPACT_ATOMS: atom_id res chain seq x y z
N MET A 1 0.87 6.25 -11.83
CA MET A 1 2.14 6.13 -11.10
C MET A 1 2.12 4.78 -10.37
N LEU A 2 3.16 3.96 -10.49
CA LEU A 2 3.19 2.57 -10.00
C LEU A 2 3.11 2.42 -8.46
N LEU A 3 3.15 3.54 -7.73
CA LEU A 3 3.23 3.63 -6.28
C LEU A 3 2.42 4.84 -5.78
N ASP A 4 1.11 4.86 -6.02
CA ASP A 4 0.23 5.82 -5.36
C ASP A 4 -0.20 5.23 -3.99
N PRO A 5 0.39 5.69 -2.86
CA PRO A 5 0.10 5.14 -1.54
C PRO A 5 -1.36 5.28 -1.15
N GLU A 6 -2.05 6.36 -1.54
CA GLU A 6 -3.46 6.53 -1.21
C GLU A 6 -4.33 5.51 -1.95
N GLN A 7 -4.01 5.23 -3.22
CA GLN A 7 -4.67 4.17 -3.96
C GLN A 7 -4.45 2.81 -3.30
N HIS A 8 -3.23 2.52 -2.86
CA HIS A 8 -2.91 1.26 -2.18
C HIS A 8 -3.60 1.12 -0.82
N ARG A 9 -3.74 2.20 -0.03
CA ARG A 9 -4.54 2.19 1.22
C ARG A 9 -6.01 1.94 0.95
N ARG A 10 -6.60 2.62 -0.05
CA ARG A 10 -8.00 2.36 -0.47
C ARG A 10 -8.20 0.92 -0.91
N ASN A 11 -7.24 0.36 -1.66
CA ASN A 11 -7.28 -1.04 -2.08
C ASN A 11 -7.24 -1.99 -0.86
N ALA A 12 -6.35 -1.73 0.11
CA ALA A 12 -6.26 -2.53 1.32
C ALA A 12 -7.58 -2.58 2.09
N LEU A 13 -8.23 -1.42 2.28
CA LEU A 13 -9.55 -1.31 2.91
C LEU A 13 -10.62 -2.06 2.12
N SER A 14 -10.65 -1.90 0.80
CA SER A 14 -11.60 -2.60 -0.09
C SER A 14 -11.45 -4.11 -0.02
N PHE A 15 -10.22 -4.64 -0.05
CA PHE A 15 -9.98 -6.07 0.08
C PHE A 15 -10.34 -6.61 1.47
N THR A 16 -10.09 -5.83 2.53
CA THR A 16 -10.54 -6.19 3.89
C THR A 16 -12.06 -6.34 3.93
N GLY A 17 -12.80 -5.37 3.39
CA GLY A 17 -14.27 -5.45 3.30
C GLY A 17 -14.76 -6.64 2.47
N ARG A 18 -14.05 -7.01 1.39
CA ARG A 18 -14.36 -8.22 0.61
C ARG A 18 -14.09 -9.52 1.37
N ALA A 19 -13.01 -9.57 2.16
CA ALA A 19 -12.69 -10.72 3.01
C ALA A 19 -13.77 -10.95 4.08
N GLU A 20 -14.31 -9.86 4.63
CA GLU A 20 -15.40 -9.89 5.62
C GLU A 20 -16.75 -10.28 4.98
N ALA A 21 -16.99 -9.85 3.74
CA ALA A 21 -18.26 -10.08 3.04
C ALA A 21 -18.37 -11.47 2.39
N THR A 22 -17.26 -12.17 2.13
CA THR A 22 -17.32 -13.50 1.50
C THR A 22 -17.66 -14.63 2.48
N GLY A 23 -18.49 -15.56 2.00
CA GLY A 23 -18.80 -16.82 2.68
C GLY A 23 -17.78 -17.94 2.43
N SER A 24 -16.88 -17.78 1.44
CA SER A 24 -15.85 -18.77 1.12
C SER A 24 -14.58 -18.54 1.94
N ALA A 25 -14.08 -19.59 2.61
CA ALA A 25 -12.82 -19.52 3.34
C ALA A 25 -11.62 -19.24 2.42
N GLU A 26 -11.62 -19.82 1.22
CA GLU A 26 -10.54 -19.63 0.24
C GLU A 26 -10.52 -18.19 -0.29
N GLU A 27 -11.68 -17.62 -0.61
CA GLU A 27 -11.77 -16.23 -1.06
C GLU A 27 -11.40 -15.27 0.07
N ARG A 28 -11.82 -15.55 1.31
CA ARG A 28 -11.44 -14.76 2.49
C ARG A 28 -9.93 -14.69 2.61
N ASP A 29 -9.25 -15.83 2.58
CA ASP A 29 -7.80 -15.90 2.67
C ASP A 29 -7.11 -15.17 1.50
N HIS A 30 -7.67 -15.29 0.30
CA HIS A 30 -7.17 -14.57 -0.86
C HIS A 30 -7.27 -13.05 -0.68
N PHE A 31 -8.43 -12.53 -0.27
CA PHE A 31 -8.63 -11.10 -0.03
C PHE A 31 -7.78 -10.57 1.12
N VAL A 32 -7.59 -11.34 2.21
CA VAL A 32 -6.67 -10.98 3.30
C VAL A 32 -5.24 -10.82 2.77
N ARG A 33 -4.78 -11.74 1.91
CA ARG A 33 -3.46 -11.61 1.27
C ARG A 33 -3.37 -10.35 0.39
N MET A 34 -4.40 -10.07 -0.41
CA MET A 34 -4.44 -8.86 -1.24
C MET A 34 -4.44 -7.57 -0.42
N ALA A 35 -5.17 -7.54 0.69
CA ALA A 35 -5.21 -6.41 1.61
C ALA A 35 -3.83 -6.12 2.18
N ARG A 36 -3.16 -7.17 2.69
CA ARG A 36 -1.81 -7.08 3.25
C ARG A 36 -0.78 -6.64 2.21
N THR A 37 -0.83 -7.18 1.00
CA THR A 37 0.06 -6.76 -0.09
C THR A 37 -0.16 -5.28 -0.44
N SER A 38 -1.42 -4.84 -0.50
CA SER A 38 -1.73 -3.44 -0.77
C SER A 38 -1.22 -2.51 0.35
N GLU A 39 -1.35 -2.91 1.61
CA GLU A 39 -0.78 -2.15 2.73
C GLU A 39 0.75 -2.04 2.65
N LEU A 40 1.44 -3.13 2.30
CA LEU A 40 2.90 -3.11 2.09
C LEU A 40 3.31 -2.19 0.93
N LEU A 41 2.55 -2.19 -0.17
CA LEU A 41 2.81 -1.26 -1.29
C LEU A 41 2.63 0.19 -0.88
N ALA A 42 1.61 0.50 -0.06
CA ALA A 42 1.43 1.85 0.48
C ALA A 42 2.63 2.29 1.34
N LYS A 43 3.07 1.42 2.27
CA LYS A 43 4.23 1.70 3.13
C LYS A 43 5.52 1.86 2.33
N ASN A 44 5.74 1.04 1.31
CA ASN A 44 6.91 1.15 0.44
C ASN A 44 6.88 2.46 -0.38
N ALA A 45 5.71 2.87 -0.86
CA ALA A 45 5.54 4.15 -1.55
C ALA A 45 5.83 5.34 -0.62
N ASP A 46 5.37 5.31 0.62
CA ASP A 46 5.67 6.34 1.63
C ASP A 46 7.16 6.39 1.98
N TRP A 47 7.79 5.22 2.12
CA TRP A 47 9.23 5.11 2.38
C TRP A 47 10.06 5.69 1.24
N LEU A 48 9.72 5.37 -0.02
CA LEU A 48 10.39 5.93 -1.20
C LEU A 48 10.24 7.46 -1.27
N ARG A 49 9.04 8.01 -0.99
CA ARG A 49 8.84 9.46 -0.89
C ARG A 49 9.70 10.10 0.19
N SER A 50 9.88 9.42 1.32
CA SER A 50 10.71 9.91 2.42
C SER A 50 12.19 9.93 2.04
N ILE A 51 12.66 8.93 1.29
CA ILE A 51 14.01 8.91 0.71
C ILE A 51 14.17 10.05 -0.29
N ASP A 52 13.22 10.25 -1.20
CA ASP A 52 13.27 11.31 -2.20
C ASP A 52 13.36 12.70 -1.53
N ALA A 53 12.58 12.94 -0.47
CA ALA A 53 12.65 14.17 0.31
C ALA A 53 14.01 14.35 1.00
N PHE A 54 14.52 13.30 1.66
CA PHE A 54 15.84 13.33 2.28
C PHE A 54 16.96 13.63 1.26
N LEU A 55 16.92 12.98 0.09
CA LEU A 55 17.88 13.20 -0.98
C LEU A 55 17.77 14.60 -1.58
N ALA A 56 16.57 15.17 -1.66
CA ALA A 56 16.35 16.54 -2.12
C ALA A 56 16.98 17.55 -1.15
N ASP A 57 16.83 17.34 0.16
CA ASP A 57 17.41 18.18 1.20
C ASP A 57 18.94 18.05 1.29
N TRP A 58 19.48 16.88 0.97
CA TRP A 58 20.93 16.63 1.02
C TRP A 58 21.69 17.18 -0.19
N ARG A 59 21.02 17.49 -1.31
CA ARG A 59 21.70 18.08 -2.47
C ARG A 59 22.40 19.39 -2.04
N PRO A 60 23.71 19.54 -2.31
CA PRO A 60 24.43 20.73 -1.90
C PRO A 60 23.73 21.97 -2.44
N LYS A 61 23.34 22.87 -1.53
CA LYS A 61 22.84 24.19 -1.90
C LYS A 61 24.05 24.94 -2.44
N ALA A 62 24.08 25.10 -3.77
CA ALA A 62 25.09 25.91 -4.46
C ALA A 62 25.10 27.34 -3.93
#